data_AF-A0A1B9PSD0-F1
#
_entry.id   AF-A0A1B9PSD0-F1
#
_cell.length_a   1.000
_cell.length_b   1.000
_cell.length_c   1.000
_cell.angle_alpha   90.00
_cell.angle_beta   90.00
_cell.angle_gamma   90.00
#
_symmetry.space_group_name_H-M   'P 1'
#
loop_
_entity.id
_entity.type
_entity.pdbx_description
1 polymer ?
#
loop_
_entity_poly.entity_id
_entity_poly.type
_entity_poly.pdbx_seq_one_letter_code
_entity_poly.pdbx_strand_id
1 'polypeptide(L)'
;MKNIAPLTMLLLSANAASETYTVSPNLKHGLPTLTEEPNLYQAPSFDFFDFSEGYLTQRAEASALLPIALNSIDRVCINTTFSEIDGEARYPQSGVLVYTYAINTQGEKTHNTTIGDRVPLAEVSQHCLDESSWVYKNWLVDKRINFTPYSSVFALIENVDVVVEGELSLSQDPVEFVEQYFDFITKVGFNQSASFYHTDVIRDLKSIIMEGLQNENQNVLDIANIAFGSGVTREDIAIMDEKVFMNTFLNIRKVAQGSNVAQLSSFSVINDFDYQGQKYITVEKKEQFGGRITTQYEIITLKSDGEYWMLNMSGDMKSLLGM
;
A
#
# COMPACT_ATOMS: atom_id res chain seq x y z
N MET A 1 43.48 8.62 24.26
CA MET A 1 42.65 9.74 23.77
C MET A 1 42.39 9.51 22.30
N LYS A 2 41.21 8.95 21.98
CA LYS A 2 40.78 8.74 20.60
C LYS A 2 40.00 9.98 20.18
N ASN A 3 40.51 10.68 19.18
CA ASN A 3 39.80 11.74 18.48
C ASN A 3 38.60 11.10 17.77
N ILE A 4 37.39 11.48 18.20
CA ILE A 4 36.14 11.23 17.49
C ILE A 4 35.60 12.59 17.11
N ALA A 5 35.70 12.90 15.82
CA ALA A 5 34.79 13.79 15.10
C ALA A 5 35.11 13.65 13.61
N PRO A 6 34.14 13.79 12.67
CA PRO A 6 32.69 13.82 12.82
C PRO A 6 32.02 12.71 11.98
N LEU A 7 31.04 12.01 12.54
CA LEU A 7 30.09 11.24 11.71
C LEU A 7 29.09 12.25 11.14
N THR A 8 29.51 12.95 10.10
CA THR A 8 28.64 13.80 9.29
C THR A 8 27.77 12.89 8.43
N MET A 9 26.46 13.13 8.49
CA MET A 9 25.46 12.88 7.45
C MET A 9 25.44 11.50 6.80
N LEU A 10 24.47 10.69 7.19
CA LEU A 10 23.76 9.77 6.30
C LEU A 10 22.36 9.53 6.89
N LEU A 11 21.62 10.62 7.08
CA LEU A 11 20.17 10.62 7.00
C LEU A 11 19.91 11.30 5.67
N LEU A 12 19.81 10.49 4.61
CA LEU A 12 19.11 10.96 3.43
C LEU A 12 17.67 11.11 3.94
N SER A 13 17.23 12.34 4.14
CA SER A 13 15.87 12.71 3.76
C SER A 13 15.61 11.97 2.46
N ALA A 14 14.62 11.07 2.43
CA ALA A 14 14.28 10.40 1.19
C ALA A 14 14.07 11.50 0.16
N ASN A 15 15.02 11.67 -0.76
CA ASN A 15 14.72 12.30 -2.04
C ASN A 15 13.49 11.53 -2.52
N ALA A 16 12.46 12.24 -2.96
CA ALA A 16 11.32 11.65 -3.63
C ALA A 16 11.84 10.61 -4.63
N ALA A 17 11.83 9.35 -4.21
CA ALA A 17 12.28 8.23 -4.99
C ALA A 17 11.01 7.64 -5.56
N SER A 18 11.07 7.25 -6.82
CA SER A 18 10.00 6.48 -7.41
C SER A 18 9.91 5.16 -6.65
N GLU A 19 8.77 4.94 -6.00
CA GLU A 19 8.50 3.80 -5.14
C GLU A 19 7.39 2.96 -5.77
N THR A 20 7.50 1.64 -5.65
CA THR A 20 6.45 0.72 -6.12
C THR A 20 5.66 0.14 -4.95
N TYR A 21 4.35 0.33 -4.97
CA TYR A 21 3.42 -0.26 -4.02
C TYR A 21 2.18 -0.84 -4.71
N THR A 22 1.58 -1.82 -4.05
CA THR A 22 0.37 -2.52 -4.53
C THR A 22 -0.84 -2.14 -3.69
N VAL A 23 -1.91 -1.74 -4.34
CA VAL A 23 -3.22 -1.44 -3.75
C VAL A 23 -4.18 -2.57 -4.10
N SER A 24 -4.79 -3.17 -3.08
CA SER A 24 -5.93 -4.07 -3.28
C SER A 24 -7.20 -3.21 -3.44
N PRO A 25 -7.86 -3.24 -4.61
CA PRO A 25 -9.01 -2.40 -4.88
C PRO A 25 -10.25 -2.89 -4.12
N ASN A 26 -11.21 -2.00 -3.93
CA ASN A 26 -12.55 -2.39 -3.50
C ASN A 26 -13.33 -2.92 -4.71
N LEU A 27 -13.73 -4.19 -4.68
CA LEU A 27 -14.57 -4.80 -5.71
C LEU A 27 -16.04 -4.73 -5.33
N LYS A 28 -16.89 -4.32 -6.27
CA LYS A 28 -18.34 -4.12 -6.07
C LYS A 28 -19.08 -5.40 -5.67
N HIS A 29 -18.67 -6.53 -6.24
CA HIS A 29 -19.32 -7.83 -6.05
C HIS A 29 -18.50 -8.83 -5.22
N GLY A 30 -17.35 -8.41 -4.66
CA GLY A 30 -16.42 -9.31 -3.97
C GLY A 30 -15.70 -10.26 -4.92
N LEU A 31 -14.92 -11.19 -4.35
CA LEU A 31 -14.18 -12.23 -5.07
C LEU A 31 -14.55 -13.63 -4.53
N PRO A 32 -14.50 -14.69 -5.35
CA PRO A 32 -14.28 -14.64 -6.80
C PRO A 32 -15.49 -14.06 -7.55
N THR A 33 -15.28 -13.50 -8.75
CA THR A 33 -16.36 -12.92 -9.56
C THR A 33 -16.16 -13.15 -11.06
N LEU A 34 -17.25 -13.05 -11.82
CA LEU A 34 -17.24 -13.00 -13.27
C LEU A 34 -17.52 -11.57 -13.71
N THR A 35 -16.74 -11.08 -14.66
CA THR A 35 -16.98 -9.77 -15.25
C THR A 35 -16.79 -9.87 -16.75
N GLU A 36 -17.90 -9.78 -17.47
CA GLU A 36 -17.90 -9.75 -18.92
C GLU A 36 -17.44 -8.40 -19.43
N GLU A 37 -16.99 -8.36 -20.68
CA GLU A 37 -16.59 -7.12 -21.33
C GLU A 37 -17.73 -6.08 -21.30
N PRO A 38 -17.50 -4.87 -20.73
CA PRO A 38 -18.52 -3.84 -20.69
C PRO A 38 -18.91 -3.36 -22.09
N ASN A 39 -20.21 -3.40 -22.40
CA ASN A 39 -20.73 -2.87 -23.65
C ASN A 39 -20.84 -1.33 -23.58
N LEU A 40 -19.85 -0.63 -24.14
CA LEU A 40 -19.84 0.83 -24.20
C LEU A 40 -20.78 1.42 -25.28
N TYR A 41 -21.36 0.58 -26.13
CA TYR A 41 -22.06 1.00 -27.35
C TYR A 41 -23.60 0.87 -27.28
N GLN A 42 -24.18 0.27 -26.22
CA GLN A 42 -25.63 0.06 -26.10
C GLN A 42 -26.18 0.48 -24.74
N ALA A 43 -27.44 0.94 -24.71
CA ALA A 43 -28.11 1.46 -23.52
C ALA A 43 -28.30 0.38 -22.41
N PRO A 44 -28.08 0.70 -21.11
CA PRO A 44 -27.70 2.01 -20.56
C PRO A 44 -26.17 2.20 -20.66
N SER A 45 -25.73 2.84 -21.75
CA SER A 45 -24.33 3.01 -22.15
C SER A 45 -23.60 3.96 -21.23
N PHE A 46 -22.27 3.99 -21.34
CA PHE A 46 -21.45 5.06 -20.79
C PHE A 46 -21.82 6.41 -21.43
N ASP A 47 -22.08 7.41 -20.59
CA ASP A 47 -22.42 8.78 -20.97
C ASP A 47 -21.17 9.65 -20.78
N PHE A 48 -20.57 10.01 -21.90
CA PHE A 48 -19.36 10.83 -21.96
C PHE A 48 -19.59 12.24 -21.41
N PHE A 49 -20.84 12.70 -21.23
CA PHE A 49 -21.16 14.06 -20.79
C PHE A 49 -21.73 14.17 -19.36
N ASP A 50 -21.89 13.06 -18.64
CA ASP A 50 -22.49 13.06 -17.29
C ASP A 50 -21.45 13.25 -16.17
N PHE A 51 -21.25 14.47 -15.70
CA PHE A 51 -20.33 14.78 -14.59
C PHE A 51 -20.96 14.68 -13.20
N SER A 52 -22.11 14.02 -13.07
CA SER A 52 -22.71 13.83 -11.76
C SER A 52 -21.73 13.13 -10.81
N GLU A 53 -21.72 13.58 -9.57
CA GLU A 53 -20.84 13.02 -8.56
C GLU A 53 -21.11 11.51 -8.41
N GLY A 54 -20.04 10.72 -8.46
CA GLY A 54 -20.13 9.26 -8.39
C GLY A 54 -20.47 8.56 -9.70
N TYR A 55 -20.73 9.26 -10.81
CA TYR A 55 -21.05 8.66 -12.10
C TYR A 55 -20.04 7.59 -12.54
N LEU A 56 -18.76 7.97 -12.63
CA LEU A 56 -17.67 7.07 -13.03
C LEU A 56 -17.52 5.90 -12.06
N THR A 57 -17.71 6.13 -10.76
CA THR A 57 -17.65 5.09 -9.73
C THR A 57 -18.81 4.09 -9.85
N GLN A 58 -20.00 4.52 -10.25
CA GLN A 58 -21.13 3.61 -10.47
C GLN A 58 -20.89 2.66 -11.67
N ARG A 59 -20.12 3.12 -12.67
CA ARG A 59 -19.75 2.33 -13.85
C ARG A 59 -18.63 1.33 -13.60
N ALA A 60 -17.75 1.63 -12.65
CA ALA A 60 -16.67 0.76 -12.29
C ALA A 60 -17.13 -0.46 -11.48
N GLU A 61 -16.44 -1.57 -11.71
CA GLU A 61 -16.59 -2.80 -10.92
C GLU A 61 -15.53 -2.89 -9.80
N ALA A 62 -14.45 -2.10 -9.92
CA ALA A 62 -13.39 -1.98 -8.94
C ALA A 62 -12.95 -0.52 -8.76
N SER A 63 -12.57 -0.17 -7.52
CA SER A 63 -12.03 1.14 -7.19
C SER A 63 -10.79 0.99 -6.31
N ALA A 64 -9.63 1.39 -6.81
CA ALA A 64 -8.41 1.51 -6.02
C ALA A 64 -8.33 2.91 -5.40
N LEU A 65 -8.15 2.99 -4.08
CA LEU A 65 -7.94 4.24 -3.37
C LEU A 65 -6.45 4.48 -3.23
N LEU A 66 -5.98 5.64 -3.69
CA LEU A 66 -4.56 6.00 -3.67
C LEU A 66 -4.19 6.73 -2.37
N PRO A 67 -3.00 6.48 -1.79
CA PRO A 67 -2.56 7.18 -0.59
C PRO A 67 -2.52 8.70 -0.78
N ILE A 68 -2.88 9.45 0.26
CA ILE A 68 -2.80 10.92 0.21
C ILE A 68 -1.37 11.42 0.02
N ALA A 69 -0.40 10.68 0.56
CA ALA A 69 1.04 10.95 0.44
C ALA A 69 1.58 10.75 -1.00
N LEU A 70 0.81 10.14 -1.90
CA LEU A 70 1.24 9.97 -3.30
C LEU A 70 1.31 11.32 -4.01
N ASN A 71 2.50 11.74 -4.40
CA ASN A 71 2.74 13.04 -5.02
C ASN A 71 2.82 12.96 -6.56
N SER A 72 3.41 11.89 -7.08
CA SER A 72 3.48 11.64 -8.52
C SER A 72 3.10 10.19 -8.84
N ILE A 73 2.78 9.94 -10.11
CA ILE A 73 2.59 8.60 -10.67
C ILE A 73 3.47 8.55 -11.91
N ASP A 74 4.37 7.59 -11.95
CA ASP A 74 5.21 7.27 -13.10
C ASP A 74 4.57 6.17 -13.93
N ARG A 75 3.93 5.19 -13.28
CA ARG A 75 3.29 4.06 -13.94
C ARG A 75 2.19 3.43 -13.09
N VAL A 76 1.17 2.88 -13.77
CA VAL A 76 0.16 2.03 -13.13
C VAL A 76 -0.03 0.76 -13.94
N CYS A 77 0.02 -0.39 -13.26
CA CYS A 77 -0.34 -1.68 -13.83
C CYS A 77 -1.45 -2.34 -13.00
N ILE A 78 -2.41 -2.95 -13.68
CA ILE A 78 -3.50 -3.70 -13.06
C ILE A 78 -3.27 -5.18 -13.37
N ASN A 79 -3.03 -5.97 -12.34
CA ASN A 79 -2.86 -7.41 -12.43
C ASN A 79 -4.17 -8.09 -12.06
N THR A 80 -4.65 -8.98 -12.93
CA THR A 80 -5.84 -9.78 -12.66
C THR A 80 -5.48 -11.25 -12.70
N THR A 81 -5.79 -11.97 -11.62
CA THR A 81 -5.63 -13.42 -11.53
C THR A 81 -6.93 -14.10 -11.92
N PHE A 82 -6.85 -15.01 -12.87
CA PHE A 82 -7.96 -15.77 -13.41
C PHE A 82 -7.85 -17.26 -13.07
N SER A 83 -8.98 -17.89 -12.79
CA SER A 83 -9.16 -19.34 -12.69
C SER A 83 -10.29 -19.80 -13.63
N GLU A 84 -10.45 -21.12 -13.78
CA GLU A 84 -11.52 -21.73 -14.59
C GLU A 84 -11.64 -21.15 -16.02
N ILE A 85 -10.52 -20.84 -16.65
CA ILE A 85 -10.48 -20.25 -17.99
C ILE A 85 -11.03 -21.25 -19.03
N ASP A 86 -12.02 -20.81 -19.79
CA ASP A 86 -12.54 -21.57 -20.94
C ASP A 86 -11.48 -21.71 -22.03
N GLY A 87 -10.96 -22.93 -22.17
CA GLY A 87 -9.91 -23.29 -23.14
C GLY A 87 -10.42 -23.55 -24.57
N GLU A 88 -11.73 -23.58 -24.80
CA GLU A 88 -12.29 -23.85 -26.15
C GLU A 88 -12.38 -22.58 -27.02
N ALA A 89 -12.29 -21.41 -26.41
CA ALA A 89 -12.42 -20.15 -27.11
C ALA A 89 -11.20 -19.82 -27.98
N ARG A 90 -11.47 -19.24 -29.16
CA ARG A 90 -10.43 -18.82 -30.10
C ARG A 90 -9.90 -17.44 -29.71
N TYR A 91 -8.66 -17.38 -29.21
CA TYR A 91 -7.97 -16.16 -28.78
C TYR A 91 -8.65 -15.43 -27.61
N PRO A 92 -8.76 -16.09 -26.43
CA PRO A 92 -9.33 -15.44 -25.26
C PRO A 92 -8.47 -14.23 -24.85
N GLN A 93 -9.13 -13.14 -24.45
CA GLN A 93 -8.49 -11.89 -24.03
C GLN A 93 -8.85 -11.56 -22.58
N SER A 94 -7.88 -11.05 -21.85
CA SER A 94 -8.11 -10.27 -20.64
C SER A 94 -8.14 -8.80 -21.02
N GLY A 95 -8.96 -8.01 -20.34
CA GLY A 95 -8.99 -6.57 -20.56
C GLY A 95 -9.29 -5.79 -19.29
N VAL A 96 -8.92 -4.52 -19.33
CA VAL A 96 -9.27 -3.55 -18.29
C VAL A 96 -9.81 -2.29 -18.96
N LEU A 97 -10.94 -1.78 -18.45
CA LEU A 97 -11.45 -0.46 -18.78
C LEU A 97 -11.30 0.46 -17.57
N VAL A 98 -10.57 1.56 -17.72
CA VAL A 98 -10.40 2.58 -16.68
C VAL A 98 -11.25 3.79 -17.01
N TYR A 99 -11.96 4.30 -16.00
CA TYR A 99 -12.89 5.41 -16.10
C TYR A 99 -12.26 6.70 -15.55
N THR A 100 -12.21 7.75 -16.36
CA THR A 100 -11.66 9.07 -16.00
C THR A 100 -12.39 10.18 -16.76
N TYR A 101 -11.87 11.41 -16.75
CA TYR A 101 -12.39 12.55 -17.49
C TYR A 101 -11.27 13.38 -18.13
N ALA A 102 -11.49 13.99 -19.28
CA ALA A 102 -10.53 14.96 -19.79
C ALA A 102 -10.71 16.33 -19.14
N ILE A 103 -9.62 17.10 -19.15
CA ILE A 103 -9.56 18.48 -18.68
C ILE A 103 -9.33 19.43 -19.86
N ASN A 104 -9.98 20.61 -19.83
CA ASN A 104 -9.72 21.67 -20.81
C ASN A 104 -8.44 22.45 -20.49
N THR A 105 -8.15 23.46 -21.30
CA THR A 105 -7.01 24.38 -21.12
C THR A 105 -7.09 25.20 -19.82
N GLN A 106 -8.25 25.28 -19.18
CA GLN A 106 -8.50 25.96 -17.91
C GLN A 106 -8.38 25.01 -16.70
N GLY A 107 -8.16 23.70 -16.93
CA GLY A 107 -8.08 22.69 -15.89
C GLY A 107 -9.42 22.14 -15.42
N GLU A 108 -10.52 22.44 -16.11
CA GLU A 108 -11.87 21.99 -15.75
C GLU A 108 -12.25 20.69 -16.45
N LYS A 109 -13.04 19.84 -15.77
CA LYS A 109 -13.54 18.57 -16.33
C LYS A 109 -14.48 18.84 -17.51
N THR A 110 -14.31 18.14 -18.64
CA THR A 110 -15.08 18.42 -19.88
C THR A 110 -15.74 17.24 -20.58
N HIS A 111 -15.24 16.02 -20.38
CA HIS A 111 -15.90 14.78 -20.81
C HIS A 111 -15.41 13.64 -19.95
N ASN A 112 -16.32 12.78 -19.50
CA ASN A 112 -15.95 11.45 -19.04
C ASN A 112 -15.37 10.66 -20.22
N THR A 113 -14.48 9.73 -19.92
CA THR A 113 -13.87 8.88 -20.93
C THR A 113 -13.41 7.56 -20.33
N THR A 114 -13.13 6.61 -21.21
CA THR A 114 -12.62 5.29 -20.87
C THR A 114 -11.31 5.03 -21.58
N ILE A 115 -10.37 4.41 -20.88
CA ILE A 115 -9.12 3.93 -21.44
C ILE A 115 -9.12 2.41 -21.32
N GLY A 116 -8.96 1.73 -22.46
CA GLY A 116 -9.02 0.28 -22.53
C GLY A 116 -7.69 -0.31 -22.95
N ASP A 117 -7.28 -1.38 -22.26
CA ASP A 117 -6.17 -2.22 -22.67
C ASP A 117 -6.63 -3.69 -22.74
N ARG A 118 -6.01 -4.47 -23.63
CA ARG A 118 -6.28 -5.89 -23.81
C ARG A 118 -5.00 -6.67 -24.07
N VAL A 119 -4.89 -7.81 -23.40
CA VAL A 119 -3.79 -8.77 -23.57
C VAL A 119 -4.35 -10.19 -23.74
N PRO A 120 -3.57 -11.14 -24.26
CA PRO A 120 -3.97 -12.54 -24.26
C PRO A 120 -4.32 -13.01 -22.84
N LEU A 121 -5.46 -13.69 -22.68
CA LEU A 121 -5.88 -14.18 -21.37
C LEU A 121 -4.91 -15.26 -20.86
N ALA A 122 -4.40 -15.04 -19.66
CA ALA A 122 -3.57 -15.98 -18.91
C ALA A 122 -4.04 -16.03 -17.44
N GLU A 123 -3.57 -17.04 -16.70
CA GLU A 123 -3.83 -17.19 -15.26
C GLU A 123 -3.50 -15.90 -14.48
N VAL A 124 -2.45 -15.18 -14.90
CA VAL A 124 -2.18 -13.81 -14.44
C VAL A 124 -2.02 -12.92 -15.66
N SER A 125 -2.93 -11.97 -15.83
CA SER A 125 -2.89 -10.99 -16.92
C SER A 125 -2.56 -9.62 -16.34
N GLN A 126 -1.55 -8.96 -16.92
CA GLN A 126 -1.08 -7.64 -16.51
C GLN A 126 -1.43 -6.60 -17.57
N HIS A 127 -2.02 -5.49 -17.11
CA HIS A 127 -2.41 -4.34 -17.94
C HIS A 127 -1.69 -3.09 -17.44
N CYS A 128 -0.64 -2.67 -18.13
CA CYS A 128 0.09 -1.45 -17.78
C CYS A 128 -0.43 -0.28 -18.62
N LEU A 129 -0.88 0.76 -17.93
CA LEU A 129 -1.49 1.93 -18.54
C LEU A 129 -0.42 2.96 -18.78
N ASP A 130 0.31 2.84 -19.90
CA ASP A 130 1.35 3.79 -20.33
C ASP A 130 0.71 5.02 -20.99
N GLU A 131 -0.16 5.69 -20.24
CA GLU A 131 -1.03 6.76 -20.71
C GLU A 131 -0.39 8.15 -20.62
N SER A 132 -1.03 9.11 -21.30
CA SER A 132 -0.61 10.51 -21.23
C SER A 132 -0.70 11.07 -19.81
N SER A 133 0.25 11.94 -19.44
CA SER A 133 0.39 12.53 -18.08
C SER A 133 -0.87 13.18 -17.49
N TRP A 134 -1.89 13.52 -18.30
CA TRP A 134 -3.16 14.07 -17.81
C TRP A 134 -3.99 13.04 -17.03
N VAL A 135 -3.93 11.76 -17.40
CA VAL A 135 -4.68 10.68 -16.73
C VAL A 135 -4.17 10.50 -15.30
N TYR A 136 -2.85 10.44 -15.16
CA TYR A 136 -2.17 10.34 -13.87
C TYR A 136 -2.45 11.54 -12.98
N LYS A 137 -2.49 12.75 -13.54
CA LYS A 137 -2.87 13.97 -12.80
C LYS A 137 -4.29 13.87 -12.24
N ASN A 138 -5.25 13.36 -13.02
CA ASN A 138 -6.61 13.19 -12.53
C ASN A 138 -6.68 12.17 -11.38
N TRP A 139 -6.01 11.02 -11.50
CA TRP A 139 -5.97 10.05 -10.42
C TRP A 139 -5.25 10.57 -9.17
N LEU A 140 -4.22 11.38 -9.33
CA LEU A 140 -3.54 12.07 -8.23
C LEU A 140 -4.45 13.09 -7.53
N VAL A 141 -5.28 13.82 -8.27
CA VAL A 141 -6.25 14.77 -7.73
C VAL A 141 -7.38 14.06 -7.01
N ASP A 142 -7.99 13.05 -7.65
CA ASP A 142 -9.13 12.33 -7.08
C ASP A 142 -8.72 11.26 -6.04
N LYS A 143 -7.41 10.99 -5.92
CA LYS A 143 -6.81 9.90 -5.11
C LYS A 143 -7.51 8.57 -5.32
N ARG A 144 -7.89 8.28 -6.57
CA ARG A 144 -8.71 7.12 -6.92
C ARG A 144 -8.54 6.72 -8.38
N ILE A 145 -8.56 5.40 -8.60
CA ILE A 145 -8.64 4.79 -9.92
C ILE A 145 -9.90 3.93 -9.97
N ASN A 146 -10.85 4.28 -10.83
CA ASN A 146 -12.08 3.54 -11.06
C ASN A 146 -11.92 2.69 -12.32
N PHE A 147 -12.15 1.38 -12.27
CA PHE A 147 -11.93 0.51 -13.41
C PHE A 147 -12.81 -0.75 -13.39
N THR A 148 -12.84 -1.47 -14.51
CA THR A 148 -13.50 -2.76 -14.67
C THR A 148 -12.53 -3.73 -15.33
N PRO A 149 -11.97 -4.70 -14.58
CA PRO A 149 -11.28 -5.84 -15.18
C PRO A 149 -12.32 -6.80 -15.77
N TYR A 150 -12.03 -7.41 -16.91
CA TYR A 150 -12.94 -8.32 -17.59
C TYR A 150 -12.19 -9.40 -18.39
N SER A 151 -12.92 -10.44 -18.78
CA SER A 151 -12.46 -11.44 -19.75
C SER A 151 -13.43 -11.51 -20.93
N SER A 152 -12.90 -11.80 -22.12
CA SER A 152 -13.72 -11.97 -23.32
C SER A 152 -14.44 -13.33 -23.41
N VAL A 153 -14.13 -14.22 -22.45
CA VAL A 153 -14.62 -15.60 -22.33
C VAL A 153 -14.89 -15.88 -20.86
N PHE A 154 -15.52 -17.02 -20.56
CA PHE A 154 -15.67 -17.43 -19.16
C PHE A 154 -14.31 -17.63 -18.49
N ALA A 155 -14.06 -16.87 -17.42
CA ALA A 155 -12.94 -17.01 -16.52
C ALA A 155 -13.31 -16.34 -15.19
N LEU A 156 -13.07 -17.01 -14.07
CA LEU A 156 -13.30 -16.46 -12.75
C LEU A 156 -12.15 -15.53 -12.38
N ILE A 157 -12.46 -14.31 -11.96
CA ILE A 157 -11.48 -13.40 -11.37
C ILE A 157 -11.35 -13.76 -9.89
N GLU A 158 -10.17 -14.25 -9.51
CA GLU A 158 -9.83 -14.65 -8.14
C GLU A 158 -9.17 -13.53 -7.35
N ASN A 159 -8.43 -12.66 -8.04
CA ASN A 159 -7.71 -11.56 -7.41
C ASN A 159 -7.49 -10.41 -8.40
N VAL A 160 -7.45 -9.19 -7.89
CA VAL A 160 -7.14 -7.98 -8.65
C VAL A 160 -6.22 -7.12 -7.80
N ASP A 161 -5.09 -6.70 -8.35
CA ASP A 161 -4.11 -5.85 -7.69
C ASP A 161 -3.73 -4.67 -8.58
N VAL A 162 -3.66 -3.47 -8.00
CA VAL A 162 -3.21 -2.26 -8.69
C VAL A 162 -1.81 -1.90 -8.22
N VAL A 163 -0.83 -2.06 -9.09
CA VAL A 163 0.58 -1.72 -8.84
C VAL A 163 0.82 -0.30 -9.32
N VAL A 164 1.25 0.57 -8.41
CA VAL A 164 1.55 1.97 -8.68
C VAL A 164 3.04 2.20 -8.44
N GLU A 165 3.67 2.80 -9.44
CA GLU A 165 5.03 3.34 -9.38
C GLU A 165 4.92 4.86 -9.34
N GLY A 166 5.55 5.50 -8.35
CA GLY A 166 5.56 6.97 -8.23
C GLY A 166 6.17 7.46 -6.93
N GLU A 167 6.23 8.78 -6.78
CA GLU A 167 6.89 9.40 -5.62
C GLU A 167 5.91 9.66 -4.48
N LEU A 168 6.34 9.36 -3.26
CA LEU A 168 5.66 9.74 -2.03
C LEU A 168 6.26 11.05 -1.47
N SER A 169 5.40 11.97 -1.03
CA SER A 169 5.80 13.20 -0.34
C SER A 169 5.20 13.20 1.06
N LEU A 170 6.06 13.12 2.06
CA LEU A 170 5.66 13.12 3.47
C LEU A 170 5.54 14.56 4.00
N SER A 171 4.48 14.83 4.75
CA SER A 171 4.27 16.14 5.35
C SER A 171 5.31 16.41 6.45
N GLN A 172 5.69 17.68 6.56
CA GLN A 172 6.50 18.20 7.66
C GLN A 172 5.63 18.68 8.83
N ASP A 173 4.31 18.72 8.63
CA ASP A 173 3.36 18.88 9.72
C ASP A 173 3.18 17.53 10.45
N PRO A 174 3.38 17.47 11.78
CA PRO A 174 3.29 16.21 12.52
C PRO A 174 1.92 15.54 12.45
N VAL A 175 0.83 16.32 12.43
CA VAL A 175 -0.53 15.78 12.42
C VAL A 175 -0.82 15.22 11.04
N GLU A 176 -0.56 15.98 10.00
CA GLU A 176 -0.71 15.52 8.62
C GLU A 176 0.17 14.30 8.32
N PHE A 177 1.41 14.25 8.85
CA PHE A 177 2.27 13.07 8.74
C PHE A 177 1.61 11.82 9.32
N VAL A 178 0.99 11.91 10.51
CA VAL A 178 0.30 10.76 11.13
C VAL A 178 -0.95 10.38 10.33
N GLU A 179 -1.66 11.36 9.78
CA GLU A 179 -2.78 11.10 8.88
C GLU A 179 -2.34 10.36 7.61
N GLN A 180 -1.24 10.80 6.99
CA GLN A 180 -0.62 10.15 5.83
C GLN A 180 -0.19 8.70 6.15
N TYR A 181 0.39 8.49 7.33
CA TYR A 181 0.82 7.16 7.78
C TYR A 181 -0.36 6.19 7.91
N PHE A 182 -1.43 6.57 8.61
CA PHE A 182 -2.59 5.70 8.77
C PHE A 182 -3.39 5.54 7.47
N ASP A 183 -3.52 6.60 6.67
CA ASP A 183 -4.15 6.52 5.34
C ASP A 183 -3.41 5.51 4.46
N PHE A 184 -2.08 5.56 4.42
CA PHE A 184 -1.26 4.62 3.65
C PHE A 184 -1.46 3.18 4.13
N ILE A 185 -1.48 2.93 5.45
CA ILE A 185 -1.75 1.60 6.02
C ILE A 185 -3.13 1.09 5.58
N THR A 186 -4.16 1.93 5.60
CA THR A 186 -5.52 1.50 5.24
C THR A 186 -5.66 1.12 3.77
N LYS A 187 -4.91 1.76 2.87
CA LYS A 187 -5.03 1.58 1.42
C LYS A 187 -4.05 0.54 0.86
N VAL A 188 -2.86 0.46 1.43
CA VAL A 188 -1.73 -0.34 0.90
C VAL A 188 -1.35 -1.49 1.83
N GLY A 189 -1.70 -1.39 3.10
CA GLY A 189 -1.41 -2.39 4.13
C GLY A 189 -0.12 -2.13 4.90
N PHE A 190 -0.09 -2.64 6.13
CA PHE A 190 1.01 -2.44 7.07
C PHE A 190 2.37 -2.92 6.53
N ASN A 191 2.39 -4.08 5.89
CA ASN A 191 3.59 -4.71 5.33
C ASN A 191 4.37 -3.75 4.41
N GLN A 192 3.66 -3.09 3.49
CA GLN A 192 4.26 -2.14 2.56
C GLN A 192 4.56 -0.82 3.26
N SER A 193 3.68 -0.34 4.15
CA SER A 193 3.94 0.87 4.94
C SER A 193 5.23 0.79 5.76
N ALA A 194 5.58 -0.40 6.26
CA ALA A 194 6.76 -0.58 7.09
C ALA A 194 8.06 -0.30 6.31
N SER A 195 8.07 -0.60 5.02
CA SER A 195 9.23 -0.31 4.16
C SER A 195 9.46 1.20 3.99
N PHE A 196 8.40 2.01 4.12
CA PHE A 196 8.44 3.46 3.90
C PHE A 196 8.61 4.27 5.18
N TYR A 197 7.84 3.94 6.22
CA TYR A 197 7.76 4.74 7.43
C TYR A 197 8.64 4.24 8.57
N HIS A 198 9.15 3.00 8.46
CA HIS A 198 9.81 2.30 9.56
C HIS A 198 11.18 1.75 9.19
N THR A 199 11.82 2.21 8.11
CA THR A 199 13.08 1.64 7.61
C THR A 199 14.18 1.59 8.67
N ASP A 200 14.34 2.67 9.46
CA ASP A 200 15.35 2.71 10.53
C ASP A 200 15.00 1.76 11.69
N VAL A 201 13.72 1.69 12.05
CA VAL A 201 13.24 0.77 13.09
C VAL A 201 13.40 -0.68 12.66
N ILE A 202 13.15 -0.98 11.39
CA ILE A 202 13.41 -2.29 10.79
C ILE A 202 14.90 -2.61 10.82
N ARG A 203 15.76 -1.64 10.51
CA ARG A 203 17.22 -1.82 10.57
C ARG A 203 17.70 -2.08 11.99
N ASP A 204 17.15 -1.37 12.98
CA ASP A 204 17.43 -1.58 14.39
C ASP A 204 16.95 -2.96 14.85
N LEU A 205 15.71 -3.34 14.52
CA LEU A 205 15.16 -4.67 14.83
C LEU A 205 16.02 -5.78 14.20
N LYS A 206 16.38 -5.62 12.93
CA LYS A 206 17.29 -6.53 12.22
C LYS A 206 18.63 -6.61 12.93
N SER A 207 19.21 -5.48 13.34
CA SER A 207 20.47 -5.46 14.11
C SER A 207 20.35 -6.21 15.45
N ILE A 208 19.25 -6.04 16.16
CA ILE A 208 18.98 -6.72 17.44
C ILE A 208 18.88 -8.23 17.24
N ILE A 209 18.12 -8.68 16.22
CA ILE A 209 18.03 -10.10 15.87
C ILE A 209 19.41 -10.65 15.48
N MET A 210 20.18 -9.92 14.68
CA MET A 210 21.52 -10.31 14.25
C MET A 210 22.50 -10.47 15.43
N GLU A 211 22.43 -9.57 16.40
CA GLU A 211 23.21 -9.63 17.65
C GLU A 211 22.76 -10.81 18.52
N GLY A 212 21.45 -11.00 18.69
CA GLY A 212 20.89 -12.11 19.46
C GLY A 212 21.24 -13.49 18.87
N LEU A 213 21.22 -13.63 17.55
CA LEU A 213 21.67 -14.84 16.85
C LEU A 213 23.18 -15.08 17.04
N GLN A 214 23.99 -14.02 16.97
CA GLN A 214 25.43 -14.11 17.22
C GLN A 214 25.75 -14.54 18.66
N ASN A 215 24.91 -14.14 19.61
CA ASN A 215 25.07 -14.47 21.02
C ASN A 215 24.34 -15.76 21.45
N GLU A 216 23.80 -16.53 20.50
CA GLU A 216 23.03 -17.76 20.76
C GLU A 216 21.87 -17.56 21.76
N ASN A 217 21.22 -16.38 21.73
CA ASN A 217 20.07 -16.10 22.60
C ASN A 217 18.87 -16.95 22.18
N GLN A 218 18.43 -17.85 23.07
CA GLN A 218 17.36 -18.80 22.78
C GLN A 218 16.03 -18.14 22.36
N ASN A 219 15.65 -17.01 22.97
CA ASN A 219 14.42 -16.31 22.59
C ASN A 219 14.51 -15.76 21.15
N VAL A 220 15.67 -15.23 20.79
CA VAL A 220 15.92 -14.71 19.43
C VAL A 220 15.99 -15.85 18.41
N LEU A 221 16.61 -16.98 18.76
CA LEU A 221 16.62 -18.18 17.93
C LEU A 221 15.21 -18.69 17.67
N ASP A 222 14.37 -18.76 18.70
CA ASP A 222 12.98 -19.23 18.56
C ASP A 222 12.17 -18.27 17.67
N ILE A 223 12.27 -16.96 17.88
CA ILE A 223 11.62 -15.93 17.04
C ILE A 223 12.10 -16.02 15.60
N ALA A 224 13.42 -16.14 15.38
CA ALA A 224 14.00 -16.23 14.04
C ALA A 224 13.55 -17.51 13.32
N ASN A 225 13.49 -18.64 14.02
CA ASN A 225 13.02 -19.89 13.46
C ASN A 225 11.54 -19.82 13.04
N ILE A 226 10.71 -19.09 13.79
CA ILE A 226 9.29 -18.89 13.43
C ILE A 226 9.16 -17.93 12.24
N ALA A 227 9.90 -16.83 12.23
CA ALA A 227 9.85 -15.82 11.16
C ALA A 227 10.44 -16.32 9.84
N PHE A 228 11.66 -16.83 9.90
CA PHE A 228 12.51 -17.08 8.73
C PHE A 228 12.67 -18.57 8.42
N GLY A 229 12.38 -19.45 9.39
CA GLY A 229 12.56 -20.90 9.25
C GLY A 229 13.91 -21.38 9.80
N SER A 230 13.95 -22.65 10.23
CA SER A 230 15.11 -23.24 10.93
C SER A 230 16.36 -23.47 10.07
N GLY A 231 16.25 -23.27 8.75
CA GLY A 231 17.37 -23.40 7.81
C GLY A 231 18.03 -22.07 7.44
N VAL A 232 17.51 -20.94 7.91
CA VAL A 232 18.02 -19.60 7.56
C VAL A 232 19.17 -19.22 8.48
N THR A 233 20.29 -18.82 7.88
CA THR A 233 21.48 -18.40 8.61
C THR A 233 21.42 -16.91 8.97
N ARG A 234 22.28 -16.51 9.92
CA ARG A 234 22.50 -15.10 10.25
C ARG A 234 22.93 -14.31 9.00
N GLU A 235 23.79 -14.88 8.18
CA GLU A 235 24.29 -14.27 6.95
C GLU A 235 23.17 -14.07 5.91
N ASP A 236 22.23 -15.02 5.81
CA ASP A 236 21.05 -14.89 4.94
C ASP A 236 20.16 -13.72 5.37
N ILE A 237 19.93 -13.56 6.67
CA ILE A 237 19.18 -12.42 7.22
C ILE A 237 19.93 -11.11 6.97
N ALA A 238 21.26 -11.11 7.13
CA ALA A 238 22.09 -9.92 6.96
C ALA A 238 21.96 -9.28 5.58
N ILE A 239 21.83 -10.09 4.53
CA ILE A 239 21.76 -9.63 3.13
C ILE A 239 20.34 -9.27 2.67
N MET A 240 19.29 -9.59 3.45
CA MET A 240 17.92 -9.18 3.12
C MET A 240 17.80 -7.65 3.17
N ASP A 241 17.19 -7.04 2.16
CA ASP A 241 16.77 -5.64 2.29
C ASP A 241 15.69 -5.50 3.39
N GLU A 242 15.47 -4.27 3.85
CA GLU A 242 14.53 -3.99 4.95
C GLU A 242 13.09 -4.46 4.64
N LYS A 243 12.66 -4.37 3.38
CA LYS A 243 11.33 -4.78 2.93
C LYS A 243 11.15 -6.30 3.02
N VAL A 244 12.10 -7.05 2.48
CA VAL A 244 12.11 -8.52 2.51
C VAL A 244 12.21 -9.02 3.94
N PHE A 245 13.10 -8.41 4.75
CA PHE A 245 13.23 -8.74 6.16
C PHE A 245 11.90 -8.58 6.91
N MET A 246 11.26 -7.40 6.81
CA MET A 246 10.05 -7.12 7.59
C MET A 246 8.86 -7.96 7.12
N ASN A 247 8.68 -8.14 5.81
CA ASN A 247 7.64 -9.01 5.27
C ASN A 247 7.78 -10.45 5.75
N THR A 248 9.01 -10.94 5.84
CA THR A 248 9.29 -12.29 6.35
C THR A 248 9.08 -12.36 7.85
N PHE A 249 9.56 -11.36 8.61
CA PHE A 249 9.37 -11.27 10.05
C PHE A 249 7.89 -11.25 10.47
N LEU A 250 7.04 -10.56 9.71
CA LEU A 250 5.60 -10.51 9.95
C LEU A 250 4.88 -11.85 9.72
N ASN A 251 5.55 -12.88 9.17
CA ASN A 251 4.99 -14.23 9.14
C ASN A 251 4.74 -14.81 10.54
N ILE A 252 5.45 -14.35 11.58
CA ILE A 252 5.18 -14.75 12.98
C ILE A 252 3.69 -14.53 13.30
N ARG A 253 3.14 -13.38 12.90
CA ARG A 253 1.75 -13.04 13.16
C ARG A 253 0.78 -13.87 12.31
N LYS A 254 1.15 -14.25 11.09
CA LYS A 254 0.36 -15.16 10.24
C LYS A 254 0.26 -16.55 10.88
N VAL A 255 1.38 -17.04 11.44
CA VAL A 255 1.46 -18.33 12.15
C VAL A 255 0.70 -18.28 13.47
N ALA A 256 0.75 -17.16 14.21
CA ALA A 256 0.13 -17.03 15.53
C ALA A 256 -1.36 -16.63 15.51
N GLN A 257 -1.83 -15.88 14.52
CA GLN A 257 -3.16 -15.24 14.51
C GLN A 257 -3.94 -15.40 13.19
N GLY A 258 -3.40 -16.09 12.18
CA GLY A 258 -4.10 -16.44 10.94
C GLY A 258 -4.30 -15.29 9.93
N SER A 259 -4.24 -14.02 10.35
CA SER A 259 -4.27 -12.86 9.46
C SER A 259 -3.34 -11.74 9.93
N ASN A 260 -2.61 -11.14 8.99
CA ASN A 260 -1.72 -9.99 9.24
C ASN A 260 -2.41 -8.63 9.05
N VAL A 261 -3.71 -8.62 8.73
CA VAL A 261 -4.43 -7.40 8.39
C VAL A 261 -5.27 -6.97 9.58
N ALA A 262 -4.83 -5.95 10.31
CA ALA A 262 -5.75 -5.19 11.15
C ALA A 262 -6.74 -4.49 10.22
N GLN A 263 -8.04 -4.83 10.32
CA GLN A 263 -9.08 -4.16 9.55
C GLN A 263 -9.42 -2.82 10.21
N LEU A 264 -8.55 -1.83 10.02
CA LEU A 264 -8.79 -0.47 10.45
C LEU A 264 -9.92 0.12 9.60
N SER A 265 -11.08 0.34 10.20
CA SER A 265 -12.27 0.87 9.52
C SER A 265 -12.22 2.40 9.38
N SER A 266 -11.64 3.09 10.37
CA SER A 266 -11.40 4.53 10.34
C SER A 266 -10.42 4.92 11.44
N PHE A 267 -9.84 6.11 11.32
CA PHE A 267 -9.02 6.72 12.37
C PHE A 267 -9.27 8.24 12.41
N SER A 268 -8.89 8.86 13.53
CA SER A 268 -8.84 10.32 13.66
C SER A 268 -7.77 10.74 14.65
N VAL A 269 -7.05 11.81 14.35
CA VAL A 269 -6.17 12.47 15.32
C VAL A 269 -7.06 13.30 16.25
N ILE A 270 -7.00 13.01 17.55
CA ILE A 270 -7.87 13.66 18.54
C ILE A 270 -7.12 14.66 19.42
N ASN A 271 -5.80 14.53 19.51
CA ASN A 271 -4.95 15.43 20.29
C ASN A 271 -3.49 15.30 19.88
N ASP A 272 -2.73 16.38 20.03
CA ASP A 272 -1.28 16.40 19.92
C ASP A 272 -0.65 17.28 21.00
N PHE A 273 0.53 16.90 21.50
CA PHE A 273 1.29 17.73 22.44
C PHE A 273 2.80 17.47 22.35
N ASP A 274 3.57 18.47 22.75
CA ASP A 274 5.03 18.42 22.76
C ASP A 274 5.56 18.15 24.17
N TYR A 275 6.49 17.19 24.29
CA TYR A 275 7.17 16.93 25.56
C TYR A 275 8.58 16.38 25.33
N GLN A 276 9.57 16.93 26.04
CA GLN A 276 10.98 16.49 25.99
C GLN A 276 11.59 16.35 24.57
N GLY A 277 11.23 17.25 23.65
CA GLY A 277 11.74 17.23 22.27
C GLY A 277 11.12 16.12 21.41
N GLN A 278 9.98 15.58 21.81
CA GLN A 278 9.17 14.63 21.06
C GLN A 278 7.75 15.16 20.90
N LYS A 279 7.10 14.76 19.81
CA LYS A 279 5.69 15.02 19.56
C LYS A 279 4.89 13.76 19.92
N TYR A 280 3.83 13.92 20.69
CA TYR A 280 2.92 12.84 21.07
C TYR A 280 1.57 13.11 20.42
N ILE A 281 1.11 12.19 19.57
CA ILE A 281 -0.13 12.33 18.82
C ILE A 281 -1.05 11.19 19.24
N THR A 282 -2.20 11.55 19.80
CA THR A 282 -3.22 10.58 20.18
C THR A 282 -4.15 10.34 19.00
N VAL A 283 -4.26 9.07 18.60
CA VAL A 283 -5.10 8.64 17.50
C VAL A 283 -6.21 7.73 18.03
N GLU A 284 -7.45 8.09 17.71
CA GLU A 284 -8.59 7.19 17.86
C GLU A 284 -8.63 6.29 16.61
N LYS A 285 -8.60 4.97 16.81
CA LYS A 285 -8.74 3.96 15.77
C LYS A 285 -10.04 3.19 15.97
N LYS A 286 -10.78 2.95 14.90
CA LYS A 286 -11.91 2.02 14.88
C LYS A 286 -11.53 0.79 14.12
N GLU A 287 -11.39 -0.32 14.80
CA GLU A 287 -10.97 -1.60 14.22
C GLU A 287 -12.15 -2.57 14.17
N GLN A 288 -12.32 -3.24 13.04
CA GLN A 288 -13.34 -4.26 12.88
C GLN A 288 -12.78 -5.64 13.28
N PHE A 289 -13.39 -6.24 14.30
CA PHE A 289 -13.10 -7.60 14.74
C PHE A 289 -14.35 -8.45 14.56
N GLY A 290 -14.40 -9.18 13.44
CA GLY A 290 -15.59 -9.90 13.01
C GLY A 290 -16.73 -8.94 12.68
N GLY A 291 -17.91 -9.12 13.31
CA GLY A 291 -19.07 -8.24 13.12
C GLY A 291 -19.13 -7.04 14.07
N ARG A 292 -18.08 -6.76 14.85
CA ARG A 292 -18.06 -5.68 15.86
C ARG A 292 -16.98 -4.65 15.53
N ILE A 293 -17.30 -3.38 15.78
CA ILE A 293 -16.38 -2.25 15.68
C ILE A 293 -15.91 -1.88 17.09
N THR A 294 -14.61 -1.89 17.32
CA THR A 294 -13.99 -1.52 18.59
C THR A 294 -13.24 -0.21 18.43
N THR A 295 -13.39 0.71 19.38
CA THR A 295 -12.61 1.95 19.44
C THR A 295 -11.38 1.74 20.30
N GLN A 296 -10.20 2.07 19.79
CA GLN A 296 -8.92 2.01 20.49
C GLN A 296 -8.24 3.36 20.42
N TYR A 297 -7.46 3.69 21.44
CA TYR A 297 -6.62 4.89 21.45
C TYR A 297 -5.16 4.46 21.43
N GLU A 298 -4.40 5.02 20.51
CA GLU A 298 -2.96 4.79 20.36
C GLU A 298 -2.23 6.12 20.47
N ILE A 299 -1.08 6.11 21.15
CA ILE A 299 -0.19 7.28 21.22
C ILE A 299 0.96 7.05 20.25
N ILE A 300 0.97 7.80 19.15
CA ILE A 300 2.08 7.84 18.22
C ILE A 300 3.09 8.85 18.73
N THR A 301 4.33 8.41 18.88
CA THR A 301 5.43 9.28 19.27
C THR A 301 6.27 9.59 18.04
N LEU A 302 6.53 10.88 17.79
CA LEU A 302 7.42 11.34 16.73
C LEU A 302 8.67 11.99 17.33
N LYS A 303 9.77 11.85 16.60
CA LYS A 303 11.04 12.50 16.88
C LYS A 303 11.43 13.37 15.68
N SER A 304 11.90 14.58 15.93
CA SER A 304 12.41 15.46 14.87
C SER A 304 13.79 15.01 14.40
N ASP A 305 14.00 15.04 13.09
CA ASP A 305 15.30 14.91 12.43
C ASP A 305 15.45 16.03 11.39
N GLY A 306 16.19 17.07 11.75
CA GLY A 306 16.25 18.30 10.97
C GLY A 306 14.87 18.96 10.87
N GLU A 307 14.38 19.14 9.64
CA GLU A 307 13.03 19.65 9.35
C GLU A 307 11.97 18.55 9.29
N TYR A 308 12.38 17.27 9.39
CA TYR A 308 11.54 16.09 9.19
C TYR A 308 11.06 15.44 10.49
N TRP A 309 9.92 14.76 10.42
CA TRP A 309 9.38 13.93 11.50
C TRP A 309 9.53 12.44 11.19
N MET A 310 9.88 11.66 12.21
CA MET A 310 10.01 10.21 12.12
C MET A 310 9.27 9.51 13.28
N LEU A 311 8.75 8.31 13.01
CA LEU A 311 8.10 7.49 14.03
C LEU A 311 9.14 6.98 15.04
N ASN A 312 8.89 7.26 16.32
CA ASN A 312 9.78 6.90 17.42
C ASN A 312 9.28 5.62 18.12
N MET A 313 9.81 4.46 17.71
CA MET A 313 9.39 3.15 18.25
C MET A 313 10.50 2.42 19.04
N SER A 314 11.65 3.06 19.29
CA SER A 314 12.88 2.37 19.74
C SER A 314 12.84 1.87 21.19
N GLY A 315 11.97 2.40 22.05
CA GLY A 315 11.91 2.05 23.47
C GLY A 315 11.32 0.66 23.74
N ASP A 316 10.27 0.30 23.01
CA ASP A 316 9.47 -0.89 23.33
C ASP A 316 10.07 -2.19 22.75
N MET A 317 10.76 -2.12 21.61
CA MET A 317 11.31 -3.31 20.94
C MET A 317 12.37 -4.07 21.76
N LYS A 318 13.24 -3.35 22.49
CA LYS A 318 14.26 -4.00 23.33
C LYS A 318 13.63 -4.80 24.46
N SER A 319 12.63 -4.20 25.11
CA SER A 319 11.87 -4.84 26.18
C SER A 319 11.10 -6.08 25.71
N LEU A 320 10.54 -6.06 24.49
CA LEU A 320 9.81 -7.18 23.89
C LEU A 320 10.70 -8.38 23.55
N LEU A 321 11.98 -8.14 23.24
CA LEU A 321 12.96 -9.18 22.89
C LEU A 321 13.75 -9.69 24.11
N GLY A 322 13.44 -9.17 25.31
CA GLY A 322 14.14 -9.53 26.55
C GLY A 322 15.60 -9.10 26.56
N MET A 323 15.92 -8.01 25.84
CA MET A 323 17.26 -7.42 25.73
C MET A 323 17.34 -6.07 26.46
#